data_AF-A0A3D3IWH9-F1
#
_entry.id   AF-A0A3D3IWH9-F1
#
_cell.length_a   1.000
_cell.length_b   1.000
_cell.length_c   1.000
_cell.angle_alpha   90.00
_cell.angle_beta   90.00
_cell.angle_gamma   90.00
#
_symmetry.space_group_name_H-M   'P 1'
#
loop_
_entity.id
_entity.type
_entity.pdbx_description
1 polymer ?
#
loop_
_entity_poly.entity_id
_entity_poly.type
_entity_poly.pdbx_seq_one_letter_code
_entity_poly.pdbx_strand_id
1 'polypeptide(L)' 'DAVISGGFNNYSILHSVEGKGDRGFRQAEGFHVEESNIMFLCICAPDRLSELADIVRPYLHRYGGLCWSEDVTVL' A
#
# COMPACT_ATOMS: atom_id res chain seq x y z
N ASP A 1 -1.99 9.26 -4.95
CA ASP A 1 -1.37 10.48 -5.51
C ASP A 1 0.12 10.62 -5.23
N ALA A 2 0.59 10.57 -3.98
CA ALA A 2 2.01 10.79 -3.66
C ALA A 2 2.96 9.82 -4.38
N VAL A 3 2.63 8.52 -4.43
CA VAL A 3 3.42 7.50 -5.13
C VAL A 3 3.54 7.82 -6.64
N ILE A 4 2.42 8.19 -7.27
CA ILE A 4 2.37 8.57 -8.70
C ILE A 4 3.18 9.85 -8.94
N SER A 5 3.05 10.84 -8.04
CA SER A 5 3.80 12.10 -8.13
C SER A 5 5.31 11.90 -7.96
N GLY A 6 5.72 10.86 -7.22
CA GLY A 6 7.10 10.38 -7.15
C GLY A 6 7.56 9.61 -8.40
N GLY A 7 6.76 9.53 -9.46
CA GLY A 7 7.13 8.85 -10.71
C GLY A 7 7.04 7.32 -10.66
N PHE A 8 6.31 6.74 -9.69
CA PHE A 8 6.03 5.31 -9.63
C PHE A 8 4.67 5.02 -10.27
N ASN A 9 4.65 4.84 -11.59
CA ASN A 9 3.43 4.74 -12.39
C ASN A 9 2.96 3.31 -12.67
N ASN A 10 3.77 2.31 -12.33
CA ASN A 10 3.45 0.89 -12.57
C ASN A 10 2.92 0.26 -11.28
N TYR A 11 1.60 0.28 -11.11
CA TYR A 11 0.95 -0.22 -9.91
C TYR A 11 -0.40 -0.90 -10.18
N SER A 12 -0.81 -1.72 -9.23
CA SER A 12 -2.14 -2.32 -9.15
C SER A 12 -2.75 -2.01 -7.79
N ILE A 13 -4.07 -1.80 -7.76
CA ILE A 13 -4.82 -1.58 -6.52
C ILE A 13 -5.86 -2.68 -6.38
N LEU A 14 -5.82 -3.41 -5.27
CA LEU A 14 -6.87 -4.32 -4.86
C LEU A 14 -7.70 -3.60 -3.80
N HIS A 15 -8.97 -3.37 -4.11
CA HIS A 15 -9.92 -2.73 -3.21
C HIS A 15 -10.58 -3.74 -2.27
N SER A 16 -11.21 -3.25 -1.21
CA SER A 16 -12.04 -4.06 -0.32
C SER A 16 -11.27 -5.19 0.35
N VAL A 17 -10.07 -4.90 0.86
CA VAL A 17 -9.23 -5.90 1.55
C VAL A 17 -9.62 -5.97 3.03
N GLU A 18 -9.88 -7.18 3.51
CA GLU A 18 -10.14 -7.46 4.92
C GLU A 18 -8.86 -7.93 5.64
N GLY A 19 -8.77 -7.69 6.94
CA GLY A 19 -7.60 -8.14 7.69
C GLY A 19 -7.67 -7.92 9.19
N LYS A 20 -6.83 -8.65 9.92
CA LYS A 20 -6.64 -8.52 11.37
C LYS A 20 -5.25 -7.97 11.66
N GLY A 21 -5.18 -6.86 12.37
CA GLY A 21 -3.93 -6.32 12.91
C GLY A 21 -4.04 -6.04 14.40
N ASP A 22 -3.04 -5.34 14.95
CA ASP A 22 -2.98 -5.00 16.38
C ASP A 22 -4.17 -4.15 16.85
N ARG A 23 -4.83 -3.46 15.92
CA ARG A 23 -6.02 -2.62 16.16
C ARG A 23 -7.35 -3.35 15.94
N GLY A 24 -7.32 -4.68 15.77
CA GLY A 24 -8.51 -5.51 15.56
C GLY A 24 -8.73 -5.93 14.11
N PHE A 25 -9.92 -6.44 13.84
CA PHE A 25 -10.34 -6.90 12.52
C PHE A 25 -11.05 -5.79 11.74
N ARG A 26 -10.70 -5.63 10.47
CA ARG A 26 -11.32 -4.70 9.52
C ARG A 26 -12.05 -5.50 8.45
N GLN A 27 -13.37 -5.35 8.42
CA GLN A 27 -14.23 -5.82 7.34
C GLN A 27 -14.21 -4.82 6.18
N ALA A 28 -14.35 -5.33 4.97
CA ALA A 28 -14.37 -4.53 3.75
C ALA A 28 -15.78 -4.04 3.41
N GLU A 29 -16.80 -4.75 3.89
CA GLU A 29 -18.21 -4.42 3.69
C GLU A 29 -18.85 -3.94 5.00
N GLY A 30 -19.71 -2.92 4.92
CA GLY A 30 -20.41 -2.34 6.08
C GLY A 30 -20.68 -0.84 5.94
N PHE A 31 -21.03 -0.18 7.05
CA PHE A 31 -21.39 1.26 7.07
C PHE A 31 -20.21 2.22 6.75
N HIS A 32 -18.97 1.71 6.68
CA HIS A 32 -17.75 2.50 6.46
C HIS A 32 -16.96 2.03 5.23
N VAL A 33 -17.62 1.85 4.07
CA VAL A 33 -16.96 1.41 2.82
C VAL A 33 -15.80 2.33 2.42
N GLU A 34 -15.90 3.64 2.70
CA GLU A 34 -14.85 4.64 2.45
C GLU A 34 -13.59 4.45 3.32
N GLU A 35 -13.67 3.66 4.39
CA GLU A 35 -12.55 3.32 5.27
C GLU A 35 -11.99 1.90 5.04
N SER A 36 -12.44 1.23 3.97
CA SER A 36 -11.96 -0.10 3.62
C SER A 36 -10.46 -0.07 3.29
N ASN A 37 -9.74 -1.11 3.72
CA ASN A 37 -8.32 -1.21 3.37
C ASN A 37 -8.18 -1.51 1.87
N ILE A 38 -7.05 -1.07 1.33
CA ILE A 38 -6.58 -1.47 0.00
C ILE A 38 -5.25 -2.20 0.12
N MET A 39 -4.96 -3.05 -0.87
CA MET A 39 -3.60 -3.50 -1.13
C MET A 39 -3.09 -2.77 -2.38
N PHE A 40 -1.99 -2.04 -2.19
CA PHE A 40 -1.31 -1.31 -3.25
C PHE A 40 -0.04 -2.08 -3.64
N LEU A 41 0.01 -2.59 -4.86
CA LEU A 41 1.16 -3.31 -5.41
C LEU A 41 1.88 -2.39 -6.39
N CYS A 42 3.19 -2.21 -6.21
CA CYS A 42 3.99 -1.33 -7.08
C CYS A 42 5.29 -2.04 -7.45
N ILE A 43 5.64 -1.96 -8.73
CA ILE A 43 6.94 -2.42 -9.22
C ILE A 43 7.84 -1.20 -9.37
N CYS A 44 9.04 -1.27 -8.82
CA CYS A 44 10.04 -0.22 -8.96
C CYS A 44 11.42 -0.80 -9.24
N ALA A 45 12.31 0.03 -9.77
CA ALA A 45 13.71 -0.33 -9.90
C ALA A 45 14.36 -0.44 -8.50
N PRO A 46 15.29 -1.41 -8.27
CA PRO A 46 15.84 -1.66 -6.93
C PRO A 46 16.51 -0.43 -6.29
N ASP A 47 17.12 0.43 -7.09
CA ASP A 47 17.78 1.66 -6.67
C ASP A 47 16.79 2.75 -6.20
N ARG A 48 15.51 2.61 -6.51
CA ARG A 48 14.43 3.53 -6.11
C ARG A 48 13.57 3.02 -4.94
N LEU A 49 13.89 1.85 -4.38
CA LEU A 49 13.11 1.27 -3.28
C LEU A 49 13.09 2.16 -2.03
N SER A 50 14.23 2.77 -1.68
CA SER A 50 14.33 3.69 -0.53
C SER A 50 13.46 4.92 -0.71
N GLU A 51 13.47 5.52 -1.91
CA GLU A 51 12.62 6.65 -2.28
C GLU A 51 11.13 6.31 -2.12
N LEU A 52 10.69 5.14 -2.62
CA LEU A 52 9.31 4.69 -2.48
C LEU A 52 8.94 4.47 -1.01
N ALA A 53 9.84 3.85 -0.23
CA ALA A 53 9.64 3.62 1.19
C ALA A 53 9.47 4.95 1.97
N ASP A 54 10.25 5.98 1.63
CA ASP A 54 10.17 7.29 2.25
C ASP A 54 8.88 8.02 1.89
N ILE A 55 8.35 7.85 0.68
CA ILE A 55 7.04 8.36 0.27
C ILE A 55 5.91 7.69 1.08
N VAL A 56 5.97 6.37 1.29
CA VAL A 56 4.88 5.59 1.91
C VAL A 56 4.89 5.67 3.43
N ARG A 57 6.07 5.75 4.05
CA ARG A 57 6.25 5.71 5.52
C ARG A 57 5.37 6.70 6.31
N PRO A 58 5.22 7.99 5.93
CA PRO A 58 4.34 8.91 6.63
C PRO A 58 2.87 8.45 6.67
N TYR A 59 2.41 7.80 5.60
CA TYR A 59 1.04 7.29 5.51
C TYR A 59 0.83 6.09 6.43
N LEU A 60 1.79 5.17 6.50
CA LEU A 60 1.73 4.04 7.43
C LEU A 60 1.75 4.50 8.89
N HIS A 61 2.54 5.51 9.23
CA HIS A 61 2.54 6.08 10.59
C HIS A 61 1.20 6.72 10.94
N ARG A 62 0.58 7.42 9.99
CA ARG A 62 -0.68 8.15 10.24
C ARG A 62 -1.90 7.23 10.27
N TYR A 63 -2.04 6.35 9.29
CA TYR A 63 -3.26 5.56 9.08
C TYR A 63 -3.13 4.11 9.58
N GLY A 64 -1.90 3.63 9.76
CA GLY A 64 -1.60 2.22 10.01
C GLY A 64 -1.48 1.43 8.70
N GLY A 65 -1.29 0.12 8.85
CA GLY A 65 -1.04 -0.80 7.74
C GLY A 65 0.38 -1.37 7.76
N LEU A 66 0.73 -2.05 6.68
CA LEU A 66 2.03 -2.69 6.48
C LEU A 66 2.52 -2.36 5.07
N CYS A 67 3.82 -2.17 4.92
CA CYS A 67 4.50 -2.24 3.63
C CYS A 67 5.57 -3.32 3.72
N TRP A 68 5.60 -4.20 2.74
CA TRP A 68 6.66 -5.17 2.54
C TRP A 68 7.16 -5.04 1.10
N SER A 69 8.39 -5.49 0.86
CA SER A 69 9.01 -5.49 -0.46
C SER A 69 9.66 -6.84 -0.69
N GLU A 70 9.53 -7.36 -1.91
CA GLU A 70 10.17 -8.61 -2.34
C GLU A 70 10.81 -8.37 -3.72
N ASP A 71 11.86 -9.13 -4.00
CA ASP A 71 12.41 -9.21 -5.36
C ASP A 71 11.44 -10.01 -6.25
N VAL A 72 11.13 -9.45 -7.43
CA VAL A 72 10.21 -10.07 -8.39
C VAL A 72 10.79 -10.07 -9.80
N THR A 73 10.53 -11.15 -10.54
CA THR A 73 10.85 -11.23 -11.97
C THR A 73 9.60 -10.85 -12.77
N VAL A 74 9.74 -9.86 -13.66
CA VAL A 74 8.69 -9.49 -14.62
C VAL A 74 8.89 -10.29 -15.91
N LEU A 75 7.83 -10.95 -16.37
CA LEU A 75 7.80 -11.76 -17.60
C LEU A 75 7.34 -10.95 -18.80
#